data_AF-A0A2J4Q1T2-F1
#
_entry.id   AF-A0A2J4Q1T2-F1
#
_cell.length_a   1.000
_cell.length_b   1.000
_cell.length_c   1.000
_cell.angle_alpha   90.00
_cell.angle_beta   90.00
_cell.angle_gamma   90.00
#
_symmetry.space_group_name_H-M   'P 1'
#
loop_
_entity.id
_entity.type
_entity.pdbx_description
1 polymer ?
#
loop_
_entity_poly.entity_id
_entity_poly.type
_entity_poly.pdbx_seq_one_letter_code
_entity_poly.pdbx_strand_id
1 'polypeptide(L)' 'AQELQVYGRKGEPCRICGTPVIGSKHAQRATFYCRQCQK' A
#
# COMPACT_ATOMS: atom_id res chain seq x y z
N ALA A 1 13.54 12.96 -3.50
CA ALA A 1 12.70 12.41 -2.42
C ALA A 1 11.99 11.19 -2.98
N GLN A 2 12.06 10.04 -2.31
CA GLN A 2 11.47 8.81 -2.83
C GLN A 2 9.95 8.87 -2.63
N GLU A 3 9.20 8.91 -3.73
CA GLU A 3 7.74 8.99 -3.72
C GLU A 3 7.13 7.66 -3.27
N LEU A 4 6.59 7.64 -2.05
CA LEU A 4 5.97 6.45 -1.50
C LEU A 4 4.56 6.29 -2.08
N GLN A 5 4.42 5.42 -3.09
CA GLN A 5 3.17 5.17 -3.83
C GLN A 5 2.03 4.60 -2.95
N VAL A 6 2.39 3.94 -1.84
CA VAL A 6 1.47 3.16 -0.99
C VAL A 6 1.56 3.52 0.51
N TYR A 7 2.65 4.12 0.96
CA TYR A 7 2.88 4.38 2.38
C TYR A 7 1.97 5.49 2.90
N GLY A 8 1.28 5.26 4.02
CA GLY A 8 0.30 6.21 4.57
C GLY A 8 -1.07 6.20 3.89
N ARG A 9 -1.25 5.43 2.81
CA ARG A 9 -2.48 5.38 2.00
C ARG A 9 -3.41 4.22 2.37
N LYS A 10 -3.35 3.73 3.61
CA LYS A 10 -4.16 2.57 4.05
C LYS A 10 -5.64 2.86 3.87
N GLY A 11 -6.32 2.06 3.06
CA GLY A 11 -7.73 2.24 2.73
C GLY A 11 -8.01 3.22 1.59
N GLU A 12 -7.01 3.96 1.11
CA GLU A 12 -7.16 4.79 -0.08
C GLU A 12 -7.03 3.95 -1.37
N PRO A 13 -7.65 4.40 -2.47
CA PRO A 13 -7.53 3.74 -3.76
C PRO A 13 -6.09 3.79 -4.28
N CYS A 14 -5.58 2.65 -4.75
CA CYS A 14 -4.30 2.51 -5.42
C CYS A 14 -4.23 3.44 -6.65
N ARG A 15 -3.10 4.11 -6.87
CA ARG A 15 -2.90 5.05 -7.98
C ARG A 15 -2.94 4.40 -9.38
N ILE A 16 -2.78 3.08 -9.46
CA ILE A 16 -2.75 2.35 -10.74
C ILE A 16 -4.07 1.65 -11.05
N CYS A 17 -4.65 0.92 -10.07
CA CYS A 17 -5.84 0.11 -10.30
C CYS A 17 -7.07 0.54 -9.49
N GLY A 18 -6.96 1.56 -8.64
CA GLY A 18 -8.06 1.99 -7.76
C GLY A 18 -8.37 1.04 -6.59
N THR A 19 -7.78 -0.16 -6.52
CA THR A 19 -7.99 -1.10 -5.42
C THR A 19 -7.51 -0.50 -4.10
N PRO A 20 -8.26 -0.61 -2.98
CA PRO A 20 -7.83 -0.07 -1.70
C PRO A 20 -6.50 -0.66 -1.25
N VAL A 21 -5.55 0.20 -0.86
CA VAL A 21 -4.24 -0.22 -0.36
C VAL A 21 -4.39 -0.87 1.01
N ILE A 22 -3.75 -2.03 1.15
CA ILE A 22 -3.79 -2.85 2.37
C ILE A 22 -2.59 -2.50 3.23
N GLY A 23 -2.86 -2.19 4.50
CA GLY A 23 -1.83 -2.07 5.52
C GLY A 23 -1.79 -3.33 6.39
N SER A 24 -0.67 -4.05 6.37
CA SER A 24 -0.39 -5.18 7.25
C SER A 24 0.78 -4.84 8.18
N LYS A 25 0.92 -5.56 9.30
CA LYS A 25 2.12 -5.49 10.14
C LYS A 25 2.90 -6.78 9.98
N HIS A 26 4.15 -6.68 9.53
CA HIS A 26 5.05 -7.82 9.43
C HIS A 26 6.24 -7.60 10.35
N ALA A 27 6.43 -8.50 11.33
CA ALA A 27 7.50 -8.40 12.34
C ALA A 27 7.61 -6.99 12.97
N GLN A 28 6.49 -6.44 13.44
CA GLN A 28 6.37 -5.09 14.02
C GLN A 28 6.62 -3.91 13.07
N ARG A 29 6.81 -4.14 11.77
CA ARG A 29 6.89 -3.07 10.76
C ARG A 29 5.57 -2.94 10.03
N ALA A 30 5.06 -1.71 9.89
CA ALA A 30 3.90 -1.45 9.05
C ALA A 30 4.30 -1.56 7.57
N THR A 31 3.59 -2.39 6.83
CA THR A 31 3.78 -2.61 5.40
C THR A 31 2.48 -2.23 4.69
N PHE A 32 2.58 -1.42 3.65
CA PHE A 32 1.45 -1.04 2.82
C PHE A 32 1.69 -1.55 1.40
N TYR A 33 0.71 -2.25 0.83
CA TYR A 33 0.82 -2.80 -0.51
C TYR A 33 -0.55 -2.93 -1.18
N CYS A 34 -0.56 -3.00 -2.50
CA CYS A 34 -1.77 -3.25 -3.28
C CYS A 34 -1.81 -4.72 -3.71
N ARG A 35 -2.82 -5.48 -3.28
CA ARG A 35 -3.00 -6.91 -3.63
C ARG A 35 -3.24 -7.21 -5.11
N GLN A 36 -3.49 -6.19 -5.94
CA GLN A 36 -3.68 -6.34 -7.37
C GLN A 36 -2.43 -6.00 -8.17
N CYS A 37 -1.73 -4.93 -7.79
CA CYS A 37 -0.52 -4.48 -8.50
C CYS A 37 0.77 -5.12 -7.98
N GLN A 38 0.87 -5.41 -6.68
CA GLN A 38 1.99 -6.15 -6.10
C GLN A 38 1.60 -7.62 -5.98
N LYS A 39 2.28 -8.45 -6.77
CA LYS A 39 2.38 -9.91 -6.62
C LYS A 39 3.81 -10.26 -6.27
#